data_AF-A0A9Q3I1Y5-F1
#
_entry.id   AF-A0A9Q3I1Y5-F1
#
_cell.length_a   1.000
_cell.length_b   1.000
_cell.length_c   1.000
_cell.angle_alpha   90.00
_cell.angle_beta   90.00
_cell.angle_gamma   90.00
#
_symmetry.space_group_name_H-M   'P 1'
#
loop_
_entity.id
_entity.type
_entity.pdbx_description
1 polymer ?
#
loop_
_entity_poly.entity_id
_entity_poly.type
_entity_poly.pdbx_seq_one_letter_code
_entity_poly.pdbx_strand_id
1 'polypeptide(L)'
;MISIGTIIKEIIILHTKGNCRLNSEFVVLDDAHIQGFLLGTDYDSMYGIDIYNSKKRHLTIGANKEKEFSVDKYQISAQDPLGELLNEFREGQFSTTLISKQKLSFLKMLRKNRPEFAISEEPLVKIRGHDIELYLAVERPYPPMLRRPPHPASLETRKKIEKHINELLDMDIIRKIEHNEIVEITIPVLINWHYGKSRLC
;
A
#
# COMPACT_ATOMS: atom_id res chain seq x y z
N MET A 1 -9.07 20.24 -36.77
CA MET A 1 -8.12 19.44 -35.96
C MET A 1 -6.73 19.66 -36.50
N ILE A 2 -5.83 20.24 -35.71
CA ILE A 2 -4.42 20.44 -36.08
C ILE A 2 -3.62 19.29 -35.45
N SER A 3 -2.73 18.66 -36.21
CA SER A 3 -1.80 17.68 -35.65
C SER A 3 -0.73 18.42 -34.85
N ILE A 4 -0.54 18.03 -33.58
CA ILE A 4 0.50 18.60 -32.72
C ILE A 4 1.81 17.82 -32.85
N GLY A 5 1.75 16.56 -33.25
CA GLY A 5 2.93 15.74 -33.46
C GLY A 5 2.61 14.25 -33.51
N THR A 6 3.66 13.46 -33.44
CA THR A 6 3.57 12.01 -33.61
C THR A 6 4.33 11.26 -32.51
N ILE A 7 3.74 10.18 -32.01
CA ILE A 7 4.33 9.31 -31.00
C ILE A 7 4.45 7.91 -31.58
N ILE A 8 5.65 7.33 -31.51
CA ILE A 8 5.90 5.95 -31.93
C ILE A 8 5.92 5.06 -30.68
N LYS A 9 5.08 4.03 -30.66
CA LYS A 9 5.02 3.03 -29.59
C LYS A 9 4.79 1.63 -30.13
N GLU A 10 5.40 0.65 -29.47
CA GLU A 10 5.20 -0.76 -29.75
C GLU A 10 3.98 -1.26 -28.97
N ILE A 11 2.98 -1.79 -29.67
CA ILE A 11 1.88 -2.55 -29.07
C ILE A 11 2.33 -4.01 -29.01
N ILE A 12 2.41 -4.56 -27.79
CA ILE A 12 2.83 -5.94 -27.57
C ILE A 12 1.61 -6.80 -27.25
N ILE A 13 1.36 -7.80 -28.09
CA ILE A 13 0.36 -8.84 -27.88
C ILE A 13 1.11 -10.08 -27.39
N LEU A 14 0.89 -10.41 -26.11
CA LEU A 14 1.57 -11.53 -25.45
C LEU A 14 1.05 -12.87 -26.00
N HIS A 15 1.97 -13.79 -26.35
CA HIS A 15 1.60 -15.13 -26.80
C HIS A 15 2.61 -16.20 -26.39
N THR A 16 2.10 -17.39 -26.06
CA THR A 16 2.86 -18.50 -25.45
C THR A 16 3.99 -19.07 -26.31
N LYS A 17 3.99 -18.86 -27.63
CA LYS A 17 5.08 -19.30 -28.53
C LYS A 17 5.94 -18.16 -29.06
N GLY A 18 5.74 -16.94 -28.55
CA GLY A 18 6.41 -15.73 -29.01
C GLY A 18 5.44 -14.56 -29.09
N ASN A 19 5.88 -13.40 -28.63
CA ASN A 19 5.06 -12.18 -28.57
C ASN A 19 4.93 -11.56 -29.97
N CYS A 20 3.72 -11.13 -30.32
CA CYS A 20 3.50 -10.28 -31.48
C CYS A 20 3.75 -8.83 -31.09
N ARG A 21 4.49 -8.11 -31.93
CA ARG A 21 4.96 -6.74 -31.69
C ARG A 21 4.56 -5.89 -32.88
N LEU A 22 3.70 -4.91 -32.65
CA LEU A 22 3.21 -3.99 -33.67
C LEU A 22 3.86 -2.64 -33.42
N ASN A 23 4.73 -2.20 -34.33
CA ASN A 23 5.28 -0.85 -34.29
C ASN A 23 4.21 0.11 -34.82
N SER A 24 3.63 0.91 -33.92
CA SER A 24 2.52 1.79 -34.23
C SER A 24 2.91 3.25 -34.11
N GLU A 25 2.46 4.04 -35.07
CA GLU A 25 2.64 5.48 -35.13
C GLU A 25 1.31 6.16 -34.81
N PHE A 26 1.29 6.97 -33.74
CA PHE A 26 0.11 7.67 -33.25
C PHE A 26 0.22 9.16 -33.55
N VAL A 27 -0.67 9.66 -34.41
CA VAL A 27 -0.77 11.09 -34.70
C VAL A 27 -1.61 11.76 -33.61
N VAL A 28 -0.99 12.67 -32.87
CA VAL A 28 -1.63 13.42 -31.78
C VAL A 28 -2.30 14.67 -32.36
N LEU A 29 -3.58 14.85 -32.03
CA LEU A 29 -4.38 16.00 -32.45
C LEU A 29 -4.68 16.90 -31.24
N ASP A 30 -4.73 18.21 -31.50
CA ASP A 30 -5.03 19.31 -30.57
C ASP A 30 -6.15 19.02 -29.56
N ASP A 31 -7.26 18.50 -30.05
CA ASP A 31 -8.52 18.46 -29.28
C ASP A 31 -9.16 17.07 -29.35
N ALA A 32 -8.34 16.02 -29.42
CA ALA A 32 -8.81 14.64 -29.52
C ALA A 32 -8.63 13.88 -28.21
N HIS A 33 -9.74 13.64 -27.51
CA HIS A 33 -9.81 12.70 -26.39
C HIS A 33 -10.17 11.30 -26.91
N ILE A 34 -9.17 10.41 -26.98
CA ILE A 34 -9.34 9.04 -27.47
C ILE A 34 -9.32 8.08 -26.27
N GLN A 35 -10.44 7.38 -26.02
CA GLN A 35 -10.54 6.35 -24.97
C GLN A 35 -10.13 4.95 -25.44
N GLY A 36 -9.89 4.77 -26.74
CA GLY A 36 -9.43 3.54 -27.34
C GLY A 36 -9.32 3.67 -28.87
N PHE A 37 -8.59 2.77 -29.50
CA PHE A 37 -8.44 2.71 -30.95
C PHE A 37 -8.99 1.38 -31.47
N LEU A 38 -9.50 1.39 -32.70
CA LEU A 38 -9.91 0.18 -33.42
C LEU A 38 -8.74 -0.25 -34.30
N LEU A 39 -8.30 -1.50 -34.16
CA LEU A 39 -7.41 -2.11 -35.14
C LEU A 39 -8.28 -2.58 -36.32
N GLY A 40 -7.86 -2.28 -37.55
CA GLY A 40 -8.57 -2.69 -38.75
C GLY A 40 -8.41 -4.19 -39.03
N THR A 41 -9.44 -4.79 -39.63
CA THR A 41 -9.55 -6.22 -39.96
C THR A 41 -8.42 -6.77 -40.84
N ASP A 42 -7.75 -5.89 -41.59
CA ASP A 42 -6.68 -6.28 -42.51
C ASP A 42 -5.45 -6.79 -41.74
N TYR A 43 -5.14 -6.16 -40.60
CA TYR A 43 -4.09 -6.60 -39.68
C TYR A 43 -4.48 -7.90 -38.96
N ASP A 44 -5.74 -8.02 -38.57
CA ASP A 44 -6.25 -9.22 -37.91
C ASP A 44 -6.09 -10.45 -38.81
N SER A 45 -6.39 -10.30 -40.11
CA SER A 45 -6.19 -11.36 -41.11
C SER A 45 -4.72 -11.74 -41.30
N MET A 46 -3.79 -10.77 -41.33
CA MET A 46 -2.35 -11.02 -41.50
C MET A 46 -1.75 -11.83 -40.35
N TYR A 47 -2.23 -11.63 -39.12
CA TYR A 47 -1.73 -12.30 -37.92
C TYR A 47 -2.62 -13.47 -37.45
N GLY A 48 -3.66 -13.80 -38.21
CA GLY A 48 -4.62 -14.85 -37.87
C GLY A 48 -5.37 -14.58 -36.57
N ILE A 49 -5.64 -13.32 -36.27
CA ILE A 49 -6.33 -12.87 -35.07
C ILE A 49 -7.84 -12.93 -35.36
N ASP A 50 -8.55 -13.87 -34.75
CA ASP A 50 -10.00 -13.94 -34.83
C ASP A 50 -10.61 -13.41 -33.53
N ILE A 51 -11.50 -12.42 -33.65
CA ILE A 51 -12.24 -11.82 -32.53
C ILE A 51 -13.71 -12.24 -32.62
N TYR A 52 -14.16 -13.05 -31.67
CA TYR A 52 -15.55 -13.48 -31.59
C TYR A 52 -16.28 -12.73 -30.47
N ASN A 53 -17.40 -12.09 -30.79
CA ASN A 53 -18.29 -11.45 -29.81
C ASN A 53 -19.35 -12.46 -29.34
N SER A 54 -19.15 -13.03 -28.14
CA SER A 54 -20.19 -13.80 -27.43
C SER A 54 -20.58 -13.07 -26.13
N LYS A 55 -20.98 -13.78 -25.05
CA LYS A 55 -21.22 -13.16 -23.72
C LYS A 55 -19.96 -12.46 -23.16
N LYS A 56 -18.77 -12.80 -23.65
CA LYS A 56 -17.49 -12.12 -23.41
C LYS A 56 -16.76 -11.93 -24.74
N ARG A 57 -15.81 -10.99 -24.78
CA ARG A 57 -14.93 -10.79 -25.94
C ARG A 57 -13.78 -11.78 -25.88
N HIS A 58 -13.68 -12.60 -26.92
CA HIS A 58 -12.68 -13.63 -27.01
C HIS A 58 -11.79 -13.41 -28.23
N LEU A 59 -10.49 -13.58 -28.05
CA LEU A 59 -9.49 -13.46 -29.10
C LEU A 59 -8.77 -14.80 -29.26
N THR A 60 -8.58 -15.21 -30.51
CA THR A 60 -7.84 -16.41 -30.91
C THR A 60 -6.75 -16.01 -31.88
N ILE A 61 -5.56 -16.62 -31.76
CA ILE A 61 -4.41 -16.33 -32.63
C ILE A 61 -4.02 -17.61 -33.37
N GLY A 62 -4.17 -17.61 -34.70
CA GLY A 62 -3.94 -18.74 -35.60
C GLY A 62 -5.11 -19.73 -35.67
N ALA A 63 -4.92 -20.84 -36.41
CA ALA A 63 -5.97 -21.84 -36.68
C ALA A 63 -6.44 -22.66 -35.46
N ASN A 64 -5.94 -22.37 -34.26
CA ASN A 64 -6.15 -23.20 -33.08
C ASN A 64 -7.24 -22.61 -32.17
N LYS A 65 -8.49 -23.03 -32.41
CA LYS A 65 -9.71 -22.55 -31.72
C LYS A 65 -9.77 -22.90 -30.23
N GLU A 66 -8.84 -23.70 -29.71
CA GLU A 66 -8.82 -24.15 -28.32
C GLU A 66 -8.23 -23.13 -27.33
N LYS A 67 -7.58 -22.05 -27.80
CA LYS A 67 -6.97 -21.03 -26.94
C LYS A 67 -7.73 -19.72 -27.00
N GLU A 68 -8.83 -19.69 -26.27
CA GLU A 68 -9.72 -18.54 -26.15
C GLU A 68 -9.19 -17.57 -25.09
N PHE A 69 -8.76 -16.37 -25.47
CA PHE A 69 -8.30 -15.34 -24.54
C PHE A 69 -9.44 -14.36 -24.24
N SER A 70 -9.88 -14.26 -22.98
CA SER A 70 -10.86 -13.26 -22.58
C SER A 70 -10.21 -11.88 -22.50
N VAL A 71 -10.73 -10.93 -23.28
CA VAL A 71 -10.34 -9.53 -23.18
C VAL A 71 -11.13 -8.90 -22.03
N ASP A 72 -10.51 -8.81 -20.86
CA ASP A 72 -11.08 -8.05 -19.75
C ASP A 72 -10.98 -6.55 -20.06
N LYS A 73 -12.08 -5.81 -19.82
CA LYS A 73 -12.06 -4.35 -19.86
C LYS A 73 -11.14 -3.86 -18.75
N TYR A 74 -9.89 -3.57 -19.07
CA TYR A 74 -9.14 -2.61 -18.28
C TYR A 74 -9.84 -1.26 -18.44
N GLN A 75 -10.58 -0.85 -17.41
CA GLN A 75 -11.00 0.54 -17.29
C GLN A 75 -9.71 1.36 -17.15
N ILE A 76 -9.19 1.87 -18.28
CA ILE A 76 -8.35 3.06 -18.27
C ILE A 76 -9.31 4.19 -17.92
N SER A 77 -9.66 4.27 -16.64
CA SER A 77 -10.26 5.46 -16.09
C SER A 77 -9.28 6.59 -16.39
N ALA A 78 -9.73 7.63 -17.07
CA ALA A 78 -9.07 8.92 -17.00
C ALA A 78 -9.23 9.43 -15.56
N GLN A 79 -8.52 8.79 -14.63
CA GLN A 79 -8.51 9.15 -13.23
C GLN A 79 -7.84 10.51 -13.13
N ASP A 80 -8.60 11.51 -12.72
CA ASP A 80 -8.04 12.79 -12.31
C ASP A 80 -6.95 12.51 -11.25
N PRO A 81 -5.67 12.83 -11.52
CA PRO A 81 -4.59 12.58 -10.58
C PRO A 81 -4.85 13.22 -9.21
N LEU A 82 -5.64 14.30 -9.17
CA LEU A 82 -6.04 14.94 -7.92
C LEU A 82 -7.07 14.12 -7.15
N GLY A 83 -8.05 13.51 -7.83
CA GLY A 83 -9.10 12.71 -7.21
C GLY A 83 -8.57 11.44 -6.55
N GLU A 84 -7.61 10.76 -7.17
CA GLU A 84 -6.93 9.61 -6.57
C GLU A 84 -6.10 10.00 -5.35
N LEU A 85 -5.32 11.07 -5.46
CA LEU A 85 -4.49 11.55 -4.35
C LEU A 85 -5.35 12.07 -3.18
N LEU A 86 -6.44 12.78 -3.45
CA LEU A 86 -7.37 13.18 -2.40
C LEU A 86 -8.02 11.97 -1.73
N ASN A 87 -8.27 10.90 -2.49
CA ASN A 87 -8.78 9.65 -1.95
C ASN A 87 -7.75 8.89 -1.09
N GLU A 88 -6.47 9.02 -1.41
CA GLU A 88 -5.36 8.44 -0.64
C GLU A 88 -5.19 9.15 0.72
N PHE A 89 -5.46 10.46 0.80
CA PHE A 89 -5.29 11.27 2.01
C PHE A 89 -6.62 11.79 2.60
N ARG A 90 -7.69 10.98 2.54
CA ARG A 90 -9.07 11.36 2.94
C ARG A 90 -9.23 11.86 4.37
N GLU A 91 -8.37 11.38 5.27
CA GLU A 91 -8.42 11.74 6.70
C GLU A 91 -7.81 13.12 6.97
N GLY A 92 -7.07 13.68 6.01
CA GLY A 92 -6.44 14.99 6.11
C GLY A 92 -7.36 16.12 5.67
N GLN A 93 -7.29 17.25 6.37
CA GLN A 93 -7.93 18.50 5.95
C GLN A 93 -6.89 19.48 5.41
N PHE A 94 -7.22 20.14 4.30
CA PHE A 94 -6.43 21.24 3.78
C PHE A 94 -6.92 22.57 4.34
N SER A 95 -5.99 23.51 4.54
CA SER A 95 -6.37 24.91 4.76
C SER A 95 -7.26 25.42 3.61
N THR A 96 -8.24 26.25 3.96
CA THR A 96 -9.13 26.91 3.00
C THR A 96 -8.39 27.91 2.10
N THR A 97 -7.19 28.34 2.50
CA THR A 97 -6.36 29.30 1.76
C THR A 97 -5.57 28.70 0.59
N LEU A 98 -5.53 27.37 0.46
CA LEU A 98 -4.74 26.69 -0.56
C LEU A 98 -5.49 26.53 -1.88
N ILE A 99 -4.82 26.89 -2.98
CA ILE A 99 -5.34 26.71 -4.35
C ILE A 99 -5.14 25.26 -4.80
N SER A 100 -5.99 24.75 -5.69
CA SER A 100 -5.95 23.36 -6.20
C SER A 100 -4.57 22.91 -6.69
N LYS A 101 -3.80 23.80 -7.34
CA LYS A 101 -2.43 23.51 -7.79
C LYS A 101 -1.45 23.25 -6.64
N GLN A 102 -1.58 24.00 -5.54
CA GLN A 102 -0.75 23.83 -4.34
C GLN A 102 -1.11 22.54 -3.61
N LYS A 103 -2.41 22.24 -3.48
CA LYS A 103 -2.90 20.98 -2.91
C LYS A 103 -2.35 19.78 -3.68
N LEU A 104 -2.43 19.82 -5.01
CA LEU A 104 -1.88 18.77 -5.87
C LEU A 104 -0.36 18.62 -5.70
N SER A 105 0.38 19.73 -5.67
CA SER A 105 1.83 19.71 -5.48
C SER A 105 2.21 19.11 -4.12
N PHE A 106 1.47 19.45 -3.07
CA PHE A 106 1.69 18.93 -1.72
C PHE A 106 1.39 17.43 -1.64
N LEU A 107 0.25 16.99 -2.18
CA LEU A 107 -0.12 15.57 -2.22
C LEU A 107 0.90 14.73 -2.99
N LYS A 108 1.42 15.25 -4.11
CA LYS A 108 2.50 14.60 -4.86
C LYS A 108 3.77 14.48 -4.03
N MET A 109 4.11 15.51 -3.25
CA MET A 109 5.28 15.49 -2.36
C MET A 109 5.11 14.49 -1.20
N LEU A 110 3.93 14.46 -0.57
CA LEU A 110 3.61 13.47 0.46
C LEU A 110 3.70 12.04 -0.08
N ARG A 111 3.13 11.78 -1.26
CA ARG A 111 3.21 10.45 -1.89
C ARG A 111 4.65 10.07 -2.25
N LYS A 112 5.44 11.02 -2.75
CA LYS A 112 6.86 10.80 -3.05
C LYS A 112 7.66 10.42 -1.80
N ASN A 113 7.38 11.10 -0.68
CA ASN A 113 8.09 10.91 0.59
C ASN A 113 7.35 9.95 1.53
N ARG A 114 6.34 9.21 1.04
CA ARG A 114 5.58 8.23 1.82
C ARG A 114 6.44 7.30 2.68
N PRO A 115 7.58 6.74 2.21
CA PRO A 115 8.40 5.84 3.04
C PRO A 115 9.12 6.53 4.21
N GLU A 116 9.17 7.87 4.24
CA GLU A 116 9.80 8.62 5.35
C GLU A 116 8.82 8.87 6.51
N PHE A 117 7.51 8.68 6.29
CA PHE A 117 6.49 8.88 7.31
C PHE A 117 6.18 7.56 8.04
N ALA A 118 6.05 7.63 9.36
CA ALA A 118 5.52 6.53 10.13
C ALA A 118 4.04 6.31 9.76
N ILE A 119 3.71 5.13 9.26
CA ILE A 119 2.35 4.68 9.02
C ILE A 119 1.99 3.59 10.02
N SER A 120 0.73 3.55 10.46
CA SER A 120 0.26 2.59 11.48
C SER A 120 0.44 1.12 11.07
N GLU A 121 0.57 0.86 9.76
CA GLU A 121 0.72 -0.47 9.18
C GLU A 121 2.18 -0.94 9.09
N GLU A 122 3.16 -0.04 9.29
CA GLU A 122 4.57 -0.40 9.31
C GLU A 122 5.09 -0.48 10.75
N PRO A 123 5.59 -1.65 11.18
CA PRO A 123 6.16 -1.77 12.51
C PRO A 123 7.36 -0.82 12.63
N LEU A 124 7.42 -0.08 13.72
CA LEU A 124 8.49 0.89 14.01
C LEU A 124 9.88 0.24 14.07
N VAL A 125 9.96 -1.09 14.08
CA VAL A 125 11.13 -1.91 14.43
C VAL A 125 12.02 -2.27 13.22
N LYS A 126 11.95 -1.54 12.10
CA LYS A 126 12.79 -1.84 10.91
C LYS A 126 14.26 -1.40 11.01
N ILE A 127 14.70 -0.76 12.09
CA ILE A 127 16.09 -0.33 12.24
C ILE A 127 16.95 -1.47 12.79
N ARG A 128 17.56 -2.25 11.91
CA ARG A 128 18.49 -3.34 12.28
C ARG A 128 19.85 -2.76 12.71
N GLY A 129 20.49 -3.40 13.70
CA GLY A 129 21.87 -3.09 14.10
C GLY A 129 22.03 -2.02 15.19
N HIS A 130 20.93 -1.60 15.82
CA HIS A 130 20.93 -0.69 16.98
C HIS A 130 20.50 -1.43 18.26
N ASP A 131 20.80 -2.72 18.34
CA ASP A 131 20.50 -3.54 19.51
C ASP A 131 21.33 -3.05 20.70
N ILE A 132 20.66 -2.88 21.84
CA ILE A 132 21.30 -2.41 23.07
C ILE A 132 21.45 -3.59 24.01
N GLU A 133 22.70 -3.92 24.36
CA GLU A 133 22.98 -4.86 25.44
C GLU A 133 23.00 -4.10 26.77
N LEU A 134 22.07 -4.47 27.66
CA LEU A 134 21.97 -3.90 29.00
C LEU A 134 22.53 -4.90 30.02
N TYR A 135 23.51 -4.45 30.80
CA TYR A 135 24.12 -5.23 31.88
C TYR A 135 23.64 -4.72 33.23
N LEU A 136 23.23 -5.64 34.11
CA LEU A 136 22.91 -5.30 35.49
C LEU A 136 24.21 -5.19 36.30
N ALA A 137 24.30 -4.17 37.15
CA ALA A 137 25.42 -3.99 38.07
C ALA A 137 25.42 -4.99 39.25
N VAL A 138 24.43 -5.88 39.30
CA VAL A 138 24.23 -6.86 40.38
C VAL A 138 24.11 -8.25 39.79
N GLU A 139 24.68 -9.23 40.49
CA GLU A 139 24.61 -10.64 40.10
C GLU A 139 23.43 -11.35 40.79
N ARG A 140 23.14 -12.58 40.33
CA ARG A 140 22.12 -13.42 40.95
C ARG A 140 22.57 -13.86 42.36
N PRO A 141 21.64 -13.99 43.33
CA PRO A 141 20.19 -13.78 43.20
C PRO A 141 19.82 -12.29 43.18
N TYR A 142 18.93 -11.91 42.27
CA TYR A 142 18.47 -10.53 42.17
C TYR A 142 17.65 -10.08 43.39
N PRO A 143 17.74 -8.80 43.78
CA PRO A 143 17.02 -8.27 44.93
C PRO A 143 15.50 -8.40 44.73
N PRO A 144 14.71 -8.64 45.80
CA PRO A 144 13.25 -8.75 45.72
C PRO A 144 12.57 -7.55 45.07
N MET A 145 13.22 -6.38 45.13
CA MET A 145 12.75 -5.15 44.51
C MET A 145 12.61 -5.23 42.98
N LEU A 146 13.31 -6.16 42.32
CA LEU A 146 13.19 -6.46 40.90
C LEU A 146 12.09 -7.48 40.60
N ARG A 147 11.41 -8.04 41.61
CA ARG A 147 10.31 -9.01 41.46
C ARG A 147 9.04 -8.48 42.11
N ARG A 148 8.55 -7.36 41.59
CA ARG A 148 7.35 -6.71 42.13
C ARG A 148 6.09 -7.28 41.48
N PRO A 149 5.04 -7.60 42.27
CA PRO A 149 3.75 -8.00 41.72
C PRO A 149 3.07 -6.79 41.03
N PRO A 150 2.12 -7.04 40.12
CA PRO A 150 1.33 -5.98 39.50
C PRO A 150 0.51 -5.23 40.55
N HIS A 151 0.35 -3.92 40.36
CA HIS A 151 -0.51 -3.12 41.23
C HIS A 151 -1.99 -3.50 41.03
N PRO A 152 -2.81 -3.46 42.09
CA PRO A 152 -4.25 -3.65 41.96
C PRO A 152 -4.83 -2.53 41.10
N ALA A 153 -5.45 -2.91 39.98
CA ALA A 153 -6.07 -1.99 39.04
C ALA A 153 -7.60 -2.13 39.04
N SER A 154 -8.30 -1.00 38.86
CA SER A 154 -9.75 -1.00 38.63
C SER A 154 -10.10 -1.68 37.30
N LEU A 155 -11.35 -2.11 37.11
CA LEU A 155 -11.79 -2.76 35.86
C LEU A 155 -11.55 -1.85 34.64
N GLU A 156 -11.84 -0.57 34.77
CA GLU A 156 -11.60 0.42 33.72
C GLU A 156 -10.11 0.56 33.39
N THR A 157 -9.27 0.62 34.42
CA THR A 157 -7.81 0.69 34.26
C THR A 157 -7.27 -0.54 33.55
N ARG A 158 -7.71 -1.75 33.93
CA ARG A 158 -7.30 -2.99 33.26
C ARG A 158 -7.64 -2.99 31.78
N LYS A 159 -8.86 -2.59 31.43
CA LYS A 159 -9.29 -2.50 30.02
C LYS A 159 -8.41 -1.54 29.20
N LYS A 160 -7.98 -0.42 29.80
CA LYS A 160 -7.09 0.53 29.13
C LYS A 160 -5.67 -0.01 29.02
N ILE A 161 -5.14 -0.63 30.07
CA ILE A 161 -3.82 -1.30 30.03
C ILE A 161 -3.82 -2.37 28.93
N GLU A 162 -4.84 -3.21 28.88
CA GLU A 162 -4.99 -4.26 27.86
C GLU A 162 -5.04 -3.68 26.44
N LYS A 163 -5.78 -2.58 26.23
CA LYS A 163 -5.78 -1.86 24.94
C LYS A 163 -4.38 -1.43 24.52
N HIS A 164 -3.62 -0.78 25.41
CA HIS A 164 -2.25 -0.34 25.12
C HIS A 164 -1.30 -1.51 24.89
N ILE A 165 -1.41 -2.58 25.67
CA ILE A 165 -0.59 -3.79 25.49
C ILE A 165 -0.85 -4.40 24.11
N ASN A 166 -2.12 -4.51 23.69
CA ASN A 166 -2.45 -5.04 22.37
C ASN A 166 -1.91 -4.16 21.25
N GLU A 167 -2.00 -2.83 21.36
CA GLU A 167 -1.39 -1.90 20.39
C GLU A 167 0.13 -2.10 20.28
N LEU A 168 0.83 -2.28 21.41
CA LEU A 168 2.29 -2.52 21.42
C LEU A 168 2.67 -3.90 20.87
N LEU A 169 1.82 -4.91 21.05
CA LEU A 169 1.98 -6.24 20.44
C LEU A 169 1.81 -6.16 18.91
N ASP A 170 0.78 -5.45 18.44
CA ASP A 170 0.52 -5.27 17.00
C ASP A 170 1.65 -4.51 16.29
N MET A 171 2.32 -3.59 17.01
CA MET A 171 3.48 -2.84 16.51
C MET A 171 4.82 -3.60 16.65
N ASP A 172 4.81 -4.83 17.17
CA ASP A 172 6.01 -5.64 17.43
C ASP A 172 7.03 -4.97 18.38
N ILE A 173 6.55 -4.07 19.27
CA ILE A 173 7.39 -3.36 20.25
C ILE A 173 7.62 -4.23 21.49
N ILE A 174 6.61 -4.99 21.89
CA ILE A 174 6.68 -5.97 22.97
C ILE A 174 6.23 -7.33 22.46
N ARG A 175 6.62 -8.40 23.15
CA ARG A 175 6.18 -9.76 22.84
C ARG A 175 5.65 -10.46 24.08
N LYS A 176 4.84 -11.50 23.86
CA LYS A 176 4.51 -12.45 24.92
C LYS A 176 5.75 -13.29 25.25
N ILE A 177 5.93 -13.53 26.54
CA ILE A 177 6.96 -14.44 27.05
C ILE A 177 6.35 -15.86 27.03
N GLU A 178 7.07 -16.81 26.45
CA GLU A 178 6.60 -18.20 26.37
C GLU A 178 6.62 -18.90 27.73
N HIS A 179 5.81 -19.96 27.87
CA HIS A 179 5.65 -20.69 29.15
C HIS A 179 6.97 -21.26 29.71
N ASN A 180 7.97 -21.51 28.85
CA ASN A 180 9.24 -22.10 29.23
C ASN A 180 10.34 -21.04 29.50
N GLU A 181 10.05 -19.75 29.28
CA GLU A 181 11.01 -18.69 29.53
C GLU A 181 10.98 -18.26 31.00
N ILE A 182 12.16 -18.19 31.62
CA ILE A 182 12.30 -17.78 33.01
C ILE A 182 12.24 -16.25 33.10
N VAL A 183 11.20 -15.73 33.76
CA VAL A 183 11.07 -14.30 34.07
C VAL A 183 11.68 -14.01 35.44
N GLU A 184 12.86 -13.39 35.45
CA GLU A 184 13.57 -13.09 36.70
C GLU A 184 13.28 -11.70 37.27
N ILE A 185 12.79 -10.80 36.42
CA ILE A 185 12.52 -9.39 36.72
C ILE A 185 11.09 -9.06 36.31
N THR A 186 10.31 -8.51 37.24
CA THR A 186 8.95 -8.01 37.03
C THR A 186 8.81 -6.62 37.62
N ILE A 187 8.32 -5.69 36.79
CA ILE A 187 8.04 -4.31 37.18
C ILE A 187 6.55 -4.07 36.95
N PRO A 188 5.81 -3.53 37.93
CA PRO A 188 4.40 -3.25 37.75
C PRO A 188 4.23 -2.12 36.75
N VAL A 189 3.29 -2.30 35.85
CA VAL A 189 2.85 -1.26 34.92
C VAL A 189 1.83 -0.36 35.60
N LEU A 190 1.96 0.94 35.36
CA LEU A 190 1.01 1.95 35.80
C LEU A 190 0.28 2.56 34.61
N ILE A 191 -0.86 3.18 34.89
CA ILE A 191 -1.55 4.02 33.92
C ILE A 191 -1.58 5.45 34.45
N ASN A 192 -1.21 6.39 33.60
CA ASN A 192 -1.36 7.80 33.88
C ASN A 192 -2.48 8.40 33.02
N TRP A 193 -3.28 9.29 33.62
CA TRP A 193 -4.43 9.92 32.97
C TRP A 193 -4.18 11.41 32.78
N HIS A 194 -4.41 11.89 31.57
CA HIS A 194 -4.22 13.29 31.23
C HIS A 194 -5.22 13.71 30.14
N TYR A 195 -6.07 14.71 30.45
CA TYR A 195 -7.15 15.20 29.58
C TYR A 195 -8.01 14.08 28.97
N GLY A 196 -8.44 13.11 29.80
CA GLY A 196 -9.27 11.98 29.37
C GLY A 196 -8.52 10.93 28.53
N LYS A 197 -7.22 11.09 28.31
CA LYS A 197 -6.36 10.11 27.63
C LYS A 197 -5.51 9.37 28.65
N SER A 198 -5.42 8.06 28.48
CA SER A 198 -4.59 7.18 29.31
C SER A 198 -3.26 6.86 28.61
N ARG A 199 -2.17 6.75 29.37
CA ARG A 199 -0.86 6.29 28.90
C ARG A 199 -0.30 5.23 29.84
N LEU A 200 0.38 4.25 29.27
CA LEU A 200 1.09 3.22 30.01
C LEU A 200 2.43 3.80 30.53
N CYS A 201 2.79 3.53 31.78
CA CYS A 201 3.97 4.06 32.47
C CYS A 201 4.70 2.95 33.23
#